data_AF-A0AA38CUQ7-F1
#
_entry.id   AF-A0AA38CUQ7-F1
#
_cell.length_a   1.000
_cell.length_b   1.000
_cell.length_c   1.000
_cell.angle_alpha   90.00
_cell.angle_beta   90.00
_cell.angle_gamma   90.00
#
_symmetry.space_group_name_H-M   'P 1'
#
loop_
_entity.id
_entity.type
_entity.pdbx_description
1 polymer ?
#
loop_
_entity_poly.entity_id
_entity_poly.type
_entity_poly.pdbx_seq_one_letter_code
_entity_poly.pdbx_strand_id
1 'polypeptide(L)'
;EAVILSDDYLQLPSCAVGLTGGGPNSLKHFFTNGLRAVDIPDLKPPNAAVSGFPFSTGQEEAIILLQWIQHLVVTSGGSLPKEFKRIIMEGKWLKTNMGYRSPTVSFLLDDEWKYVGLQSNDLSFIDSTFYRNSMSRFKISLEHIGVVVKFGDACERVADHLEMHTDLKAITRIYKYLHRCNWKPNDDDTVKIWILHDDGHGGEWKDTRKCVIHDDTGIFNDKLEVLEEVYEYALLPFFFNHLGVHRHPIIEDYCNLWLTWSPTKHTVTESECCSLLKNILKYLRLSPSTVKTNMGAWGLKFPSYTNGGHIELSGPNETFVPDSLTLVELFKRNSTMIKFAWHPNASNPYIPLELLFSMYKSLGARNISQAAQKHEVSISNEMSLHKLEAGKGLFKKGLYRIVLGYLAYPSFKLPVNKRHQIVGTLWRSAAYETSEPLTVSYTLDNIVAIAGSIC
;
A
#
# COMPACT_ATOMS: atom_id res chain seq x y z
N GLU A 1 -35.57 47.55 -6.00
CA GLU A 1 -35.41 46.11 -6.22
C GLU A 1 -35.09 45.84 -7.70
N ALA A 2 -34.60 44.66 -8.08
CA ALA A 2 -34.54 44.24 -9.48
C ALA A 2 -35.94 43.81 -9.93
N VAL A 3 -36.37 44.23 -11.11
CA VAL A 3 -37.71 43.90 -11.64
C VAL A 3 -37.56 42.68 -12.55
N ILE A 4 -38.32 41.63 -12.26
CA ILE A 4 -38.49 40.46 -13.12
C ILE A 4 -39.71 40.75 -13.99
N LEU A 5 -39.52 40.78 -15.31
CA LEU A 5 -40.56 41.01 -16.31
C LEU A 5 -41.26 39.68 -16.62
N SER A 6 -41.99 39.09 -15.66
CA SER A 6 -42.81 37.88 -15.89
C SER A 6 -44.17 38.19 -16.53
N ASP A 7 -44.98 37.14 -16.75
CA ASP A 7 -46.26 37.01 -17.50
C ASP A 7 -47.28 38.17 -17.46
N ASP A 8 -47.13 39.15 -16.57
CA ASP A 8 -47.99 40.32 -16.43
C ASP A 8 -48.02 41.23 -17.68
N TYR A 9 -47.07 41.08 -18.61
CA TYR A 9 -47.08 41.79 -19.91
C TYR A 9 -47.79 41.04 -21.04
N LEU A 10 -48.17 39.76 -20.87
CA LEU A 10 -49.07 39.09 -21.83
C LEU A 10 -50.50 39.66 -21.77
N GLN A 11 -50.83 40.36 -20.68
CA GLN A 11 -52.01 41.20 -20.61
C GLN A 11 -51.62 42.66 -20.82
N LEU A 12 -51.84 43.16 -22.03
CA LEU A 12 -51.65 44.57 -22.39
C LEU A 12 -52.31 45.51 -21.36
N PRO A 13 -51.56 46.28 -20.58
CA PRO A 13 -52.11 47.44 -19.89
C PRO A 13 -52.23 48.59 -20.90
N SER A 14 -53.24 49.43 -20.73
CA SER A 14 -53.61 50.57 -21.58
C SER A 14 -52.61 51.74 -21.63
N CYS A 15 -51.33 51.48 -21.36
CA CYS A 15 -50.29 52.50 -21.27
C CYS A 15 -49.16 52.23 -22.28
N ALA A 16 -49.46 52.26 -23.57
CA ALA A 16 -48.43 52.43 -24.60
C ALA A 16 -47.95 53.89 -24.57
N VAL A 17 -46.97 54.20 -23.70
CA VAL A 17 -46.23 55.46 -23.78
C VAL A 17 -45.25 55.35 -24.94
N GLY A 18 -45.44 56.20 -25.94
CA GLY A 18 -44.71 56.19 -27.20
C GLY A 18 -43.20 56.22 -27.03
N LEU A 19 -42.55 55.13 -27.41
CA LEU A 19 -41.13 55.10 -27.77
C LEU A 19 -41.02 54.87 -29.28
N THR A 20 -41.57 55.79 -30.06
CA THR A 20 -41.27 55.88 -31.49
C THR A 20 -40.02 56.74 -31.66
N GLY A 21 -38.84 56.12 -31.78
CA GLY A 21 -37.66 56.84 -32.29
C GLY A 21 -36.28 56.35 -31.85
N GLY A 22 -36.18 55.39 -30.92
CA GLY A 22 -34.89 54.84 -30.50
C GLY A 22 -34.64 53.48 -31.12
N GLY A 23 -33.53 53.31 -31.84
CA GLY A 23 -33.10 51.98 -32.31
C GLY A 23 -32.90 50.98 -31.17
N PRO A 24 -32.55 49.71 -31.46
CA PRO A 24 -32.47 48.62 -30.46
C PRO A 24 -31.65 48.97 -29.20
N ASN A 25 -30.61 49.80 -29.35
CA ASN A 25 -29.74 50.25 -28.26
C ASN A 25 -30.42 51.22 -27.28
N SER A 26 -31.35 52.05 -27.73
CA SER A 26 -32.11 52.97 -26.86
C SER A 26 -33.11 52.21 -26.01
N LEU A 27 -33.77 51.19 -26.58
CA LEU A 27 -34.67 50.29 -25.86
C LEU A 27 -33.89 49.50 -24.79
N LYS A 28 -32.74 48.95 -25.16
CA LYS A 28 -31.82 48.27 -24.24
C LYS A 28 -31.38 49.17 -23.08
N HIS A 29 -30.99 50.41 -23.36
CA HIS A 29 -30.61 51.38 -22.34
C HIS A 29 -31.77 51.70 -21.39
N PHE A 30 -33.00 51.85 -21.90
CA PHE A 30 -34.19 52.08 -21.09
C PHE A 30 -34.48 50.92 -20.14
N PHE A 31 -34.47 49.68 -20.64
CA PHE A 31 -34.70 48.51 -19.78
C PHE A 31 -33.59 48.31 -18.74
N THR A 32 -32.34 48.55 -19.11
CA THR A 32 -31.19 48.39 -18.20
C THR A 32 -31.17 49.47 -17.11
N ASN A 33 -31.28 50.74 -17.49
CA ASN A 33 -31.03 51.86 -16.59
C ASN A 33 -32.31 52.43 -15.98
N GLY A 34 -33.43 52.38 -16.71
CA GLY A 34 -34.72 52.85 -16.26
C GLY A 34 -35.46 51.83 -15.40
N LEU A 35 -35.54 50.57 -15.87
CA LEU A 35 -36.30 49.51 -15.19
C LEU A 35 -35.45 48.53 -14.38
N ARG A 36 -34.12 48.58 -14.52
CA ARG A 36 -33.19 47.61 -13.92
C ARG A 36 -33.58 46.15 -14.24
N ALA A 37 -34.07 45.91 -15.46
CA ALA A 37 -34.47 44.59 -15.92
C ALA A 37 -33.25 43.66 -15.94
N VAL A 38 -33.46 42.41 -15.52
CA VAL A 38 -32.40 41.41 -15.32
C VAL A 38 -32.58 40.15 -16.16
N ASP A 39 -33.69 40.05 -16.88
CA ASP A 39 -34.21 38.85 -17.53
C ASP A 39 -34.34 38.99 -19.07
N ILE A 40 -33.91 40.11 -19.64
CA ILE A 40 -33.91 40.33 -21.09
C ILE A 40 -32.70 39.61 -21.73
N PRO A 41 -32.89 38.85 -22.81
CA PRO A 41 -31.82 38.04 -23.41
C PRO A 41 -30.53 38.79 -23.79
N ASP A 42 -30.65 40.06 -24.18
CA ASP A 42 -29.51 40.90 -24.58
C ASP A 42 -28.78 41.57 -23.41
N LEU A 43 -29.26 41.38 -22.17
CA LEU A 43 -28.67 41.96 -20.96
C LEU A 43 -27.79 40.93 -20.23
N LYS A 44 -26.73 41.42 -19.59
CA LYS A 44 -25.94 40.59 -18.67
C LYS A 44 -26.78 40.35 -17.41
N PRO A 45 -26.81 39.12 -16.86
CA PRO A 45 -27.54 38.87 -15.65
C PRO A 45 -26.87 39.63 -14.49
N PRO A 46 -27.55 39.87 -13.37
CA PRO A 46 -26.92 40.42 -12.18
C PRO A 46 -25.83 39.48 -11.67
N ASN A 47 -24.74 40.04 -11.16
CA ASN A 47 -23.71 39.26 -10.45
C ASN A 47 -24.16 38.99 -9.01
N ALA A 48 -25.29 38.31 -8.85
CA ALA A 48 -25.92 38.03 -7.59
C ALA A 48 -26.33 36.56 -7.50
N ALA A 49 -26.42 36.03 -6.28
CA ALA A 49 -26.98 34.72 -6.07
C ALA A 49 -28.47 34.73 -6.43
N VAL A 50 -28.91 33.81 -7.29
CA VAL A 50 -30.33 33.66 -7.61
C VAL A 50 -30.96 32.84 -6.48
N SER A 51 -31.69 33.51 -5.59
CA SER A 51 -32.48 32.83 -4.56
C SER A 51 -33.59 32.03 -5.25
N GLY A 52 -33.51 30.70 -5.19
CA GLY A 52 -34.57 29.82 -5.69
C GLY A 52 -34.39 29.30 -7.12
N PHE A 53 -33.16 29.25 -7.68
CA PHE A 53 -32.95 28.55 -8.94
C PHE A 53 -33.43 27.08 -8.80
N PRO A 54 -34.43 26.63 -9.57
CA PRO A 54 -34.97 25.29 -9.38
C PRO A 54 -33.91 24.26 -9.81
N PHE A 55 -33.37 23.52 -8.84
CA PHE A 55 -32.36 22.47 -9.05
C PHE A 55 -32.93 21.19 -9.70
N SER A 56 -33.98 21.34 -10.50
CA SER A 56 -34.55 20.35 -11.39
C SER A 56 -35.38 21.12 -12.42
N THR A 57 -34.71 21.71 -13.41
CA THR A 57 -35.37 22.53 -14.41
C THR A 57 -35.99 21.62 -15.47
N GLY A 58 -37.18 21.98 -15.96
CA GLY A 58 -37.83 21.24 -17.04
C GLY A 58 -37.02 21.30 -18.33
N GLN A 59 -37.47 20.52 -19.32
CA GLN A 59 -36.80 20.43 -20.61
C GLN A 59 -36.65 21.82 -21.27
N GLU A 60 -37.69 22.64 -21.21
CA GLU A 60 -37.78 23.91 -21.95
C GLU A 60 -36.91 24.99 -21.33
N GLU A 61 -36.92 25.10 -20.00
CA GLU A 61 -36.17 26.11 -19.26
C GLU A 61 -34.66 25.89 -19.39
N ALA A 62 -34.21 24.63 -19.37
CA ALA A 62 -32.82 24.26 -19.64
C ALA A 62 -32.39 24.68 -21.06
N ILE A 63 -33.26 24.47 -22.06
CA ILE A 63 -32.99 24.87 -23.45
C ILE A 63 -32.93 26.40 -23.57
N ILE A 64 -33.86 27.13 -22.95
CA ILE A 64 -33.89 28.60 -22.95
C ILE A 64 -32.62 29.16 -22.32
N LEU A 65 -32.19 28.60 -21.19
CA LEU A 65 -30.94 28.99 -20.53
C LEU A 65 -29.73 28.78 -21.46
N LEU A 66 -29.64 27.63 -22.12
CA LEU A 66 -28.54 27.33 -23.03
C LEU A 66 -28.54 28.20 -24.29
N GLN A 67 -29.71 28.52 -24.84
CA GLN A 67 -29.87 29.47 -25.95
C GLN A 67 -29.37 30.85 -25.56
N TRP A 68 -29.75 31.32 -24.37
CA TRP A 68 -29.33 32.60 -23.86
C TRP A 68 -27.82 32.67 -23.61
N ILE A 69 -27.23 31.65 -22.97
CA ILE A 69 -25.78 31.53 -22.82
C ILE A 69 -25.10 31.51 -24.20
N GLN A 70 -25.65 30.78 -25.17
CA GLN A 70 -25.08 30.69 -26.51
C GLN A 70 -25.05 32.06 -27.17
N HIS A 71 -26.16 32.78 -27.08
CA HIS A 71 -26.27 34.13 -27.62
C HIS A 71 -25.21 35.03 -27.00
N LEU A 72 -25.10 35.08 -25.66
CA LEU A 72 -24.11 35.92 -24.98
C LEU A 72 -22.66 35.58 -25.35
N VAL A 73 -22.32 34.28 -25.39
CA VAL A 73 -20.96 33.83 -25.72
C VAL A 73 -20.63 34.17 -27.18
N VAL A 74 -21.57 33.96 -28.11
CA VAL A 74 -21.36 34.17 -29.55
C VAL A 74 -21.39 35.64 -29.95
N THR A 75 -22.33 36.44 -29.43
CA THR A 75 -22.52 37.83 -29.87
C THR A 75 -21.63 38.83 -29.14
N SER A 76 -21.33 38.58 -27.86
CA SER A 76 -20.74 39.59 -26.99
C SER A 76 -19.29 39.30 -26.61
N GLY A 77 -18.76 38.12 -26.96
CA GLY A 77 -17.47 37.63 -26.45
C GLY A 77 -17.37 37.65 -24.91
N GLY A 78 -18.52 37.72 -24.24
CA GLY A 78 -18.63 38.12 -22.85
C GLY A 78 -18.64 36.92 -21.92
N SER A 79 -17.88 36.99 -20.82
CA SER A 79 -17.98 36.03 -19.72
C SER A 79 -19.28 36.23 -18.93
N LEU A 80 -19.95 35.14 -18.57
CA LEU A 80 -21.01 35.17 -17.58
C LEU A 80 -20.51 35.80 -16.25
N PRO A 81 -21.35 36.56 -15.52
CA PRO A 81 -21.00 37.04 -14.19
C PRO A 81 -20.60 35.89 -13.27
N LYS A 82 -19.57 36.13 -12.45
CA LYS A 82 -18.88 35.08 -11.70
C LYS A 82 -19.83 34.25 -10.84
N GLU A 83 -20.69 34.91 -10.08
CA GLU A 83 -21.57 34.23 -9.12
C GLU A 83 -22.67 33.45 -9.83
N PHE A 84 -23.25 34.02 -10.88
CA PHE A 84 -24.24 33.35 -11.71
C PHE A 84 -23.66 32.12 -12.41
N LYS A 85 -22.45 32.26 -12.98
CA LYS A 85 -21.73 31.16 -13.61
C LYS A 85 -21.48 30.02 -12.62
N ARG A 86 -21.01 30.33 -11.41
CA ARG A 86 -20.79 29.35 -10.34
C ARG A 86 -22.06 28.56 -10.02
N ILE A 87 -23.19 29.25 -9.83
CA ILE A 87 -24.49 28.61 -9.50
C ILE A 87 -24.94 27.66 -10.61
N ILE A 88 -24.80 28.04 -11.89
CA ILE A 88 -25.17 27.16 -13.00
C ILE A 88 -24.23 25.97 -13.09
N MET A 89 -22.93 26.17 -12.91
CA MET A 89 -21.92 25.12 -13.01
C MET A 89 -22.04 24.08 -11.90
N GLU A 90 -22.37 24.51 -10.68
CA GLU A 90 -22.45 23.63 -9.49
C GLU A 90 -23.87 23.10 -9.23
N GLY A 91 -24.89 23.80 -9.73
CA GLY A 91 -26.29 23.43 -9.56
C GLY A 91 -26.66 22.15 -10.30
N LYS A 92 -27.42 21.27 -9.64
CA LYS A 92 -27.85 19.97 -10.21
C LYS A 92 -29.09 20.10 -11.10
N TRP A 93 -29.02 20.84 -12.19
CA TRP A 93 -30.20 21.10 -13.04
C TRP A 93 -30.21 20.35 -14.39
N LEU A 94 -29.08 19.78 -14.79
CA LEU A 94 -28.94 19.13 -16.09
C LEU A 94 -29.37 17.67 -16.01
N LYS A 95 -30.36 17.27 -16.80
CA LYS A 95 -30.86 15.89 -16.83
C LYS A 95 -29.88 14.97 -17.56
N THR A 96 -29.47 13.91 -16.89
CA THR A 96 -28.56 12.87 -17.39
C THR A 96 -29.17 11.48 -17.24
N ASN A 97 -28.55 10.50 -17.86
CA ASN A 97 -28.77 9.07 -17.60
C ASN A 97 -28.64 8.67 -16.11
N MET A 98 -27.92 9.45 -15.30
CA MET A 98 -27.69 9.23 -13.87
C MET A 98 -28.47 10.22 -12.98
N GLY A 99 -29.61 10.72 -13.47
CA GLY A 99 -30.45 11.70 -12.77
C GLY A 99 -30.08 13.14 -13.09
N TYR A 100 -30.52 14.09 -12.27
CA TYR A 100 -30.12 15.49 -12.42
C TYR A 100 -28.72 15.71 -11.82
N ARG A 101 -27.80 16.22 -12.64
CA ARG A 101 -26.37 16.41 -12.31
C ARG A 101 -25.95 17.84 -12.59
N SER A 102 -24.82 18.24 -12.00
CA SER A 102 -24.22 19.53 -12.31
C SER A 102 -23.54 19.48 -13.68
N PRO A 103 -23.54 20.57 -14.45
CA PRO A 103 -22.82 20.64 -15.72
C PRO A 103 -21.36 20.21 -15.60
N THR A 104 -20.70 20.54 -14.48
CA THR A 104 -19.29 20.19 -14.23
C THR A 104 -18.99 18.70 -14.20
N VAL A 105 -19.95 17.86 -13.85
CA VAL A 105 -19.78 16.39 -13.83
C VAL A 105 -20.54 15.71 -14.97
N SER A 106 -20.99 16.47 -15.97
CA SER A 106 -21.81 15.96 -17.06
C SER A 106 -21.06 15.91 -18.38
N PHE A 107 -21.45 14.96 -19.24
CA PHE A 107 -20.81 14.70 -20.52
C PHE A 107 -21.83 14.84 -21.67
N LEU A 108 -21.41 15.46 -22.76
CA LEU A 108 -22.19 15.42 -23.99
C LEU A 108 -21.84 14.14 -24.75
N LEU A 109 -22.85 13.28 -24.96
CA LEU A 109 -22.67 12.06 -25.74
C LEU A 109 -22.36 12.41 -27.20
N ASP A 110 -21.31 11.77 -27.71
CA ASP A 110 -20.78 11.86 -29.07
C ASP A 110 -20.26 10.46 -29.46
N ASP A 111 -20.10 10.16 -30.75
CA ASP A 111 -19.73 8.82 -31.21
C ASP A 111 -18.28 8.45 -30.87
N GLU A 112 -17.42 9.45 -30.63
CA GLU A 112 -16.04 9.25 -30.15
C GLU A 112 -15.99 8.47 -28.83
N TRP A 113 -16.94 8.68 -27.91
CA TRP A 113 -16.97 8.01 -26.60
C TRP A 113 -17.17 6.49 -26.73
N LYS A 114 -17.98 6.07 -27.71
CA LYS A 114 -18.20 4.64 -28.00
C LYS A 114 -16.95 4.04 -28.66
N TYR A 115 -16.30 4.79 -29.55
CA TYR A 115 -15.07 4.36 -30.21
C TYR A 115 -13.94 4.09 -29.19
N VAL A 116 -13.87 4.89 -28.13
CA VAL A 116 -12.89 4.72 -27.05
C VAL A 116 -13.32 3.72 -25.98
N GLY A 117 -14.45 3.03 -26.20
CA GLY A 117 -14.88 1.88 -25.41
C GLY A 117 -15.66 2.20 -24.15
N LEU A 118 -16.07 3.45 -23.93
CA LEU A 118 -16.98 3.83 -22.84
C LEU A 118 -18.44 3.61 -23.26
N GLN A 119 -19.26 3.19 -22.30
CA GLN A 119 -20.69 2.94 -22.46
C GLN A 119 -21.54 4.06 -21.86
N SER A 120 -22.81 4.10 -22.26
CA SER A 120 -23.75 5.16 -21.88
C SER A 120 -24.03 5.24 -20.38
N ASN A 121 -23.65 4.24 -19.59
CA ASN A 121 -23.81 4.17 -18.13
C ASN A 121 -22.47 4.32 -17.38
N ASP A 122 -21.35 4.55 -18.06
CA ASP A 122 -20.04 4.76 -17.43
C ASP A 122 -19.87 6.20 -16.93
N LEU A 123 -20.59 7.15 -17.50
CA LEU A 123 -20.49 8.58 -17.18
C LEU A 123 -21.88 9.22 -17.15
N SER A 124 -21.96 10.42 -16.57
CA SER A 124 -23.20 11.21 -16.51
C SER A 124 -23.50 11.88 -17.85
N PHE A 125 -23.86 11.09 -18.87
CA PHE A 125 -24.20 11.61 -20.18
C PHE A 125 -25.55 12.33 -20.17
N ILE A 126 -25.60 13.50 -20.80
CA ILE A 126 -26.83 14.27 -21.02
C ILE A 126 -27.89 13.40 -21.68
N ASP A 127 -29.09 13.38 -21.11
CA ASP A 127 -30.21 12.58 -21.61
C ASP A 127 -30.74 13.17 -22.91
N SER A 128 -30.26 12.66 -24.04
CA SER A 128 -30.64 13.16 -25.35
C SER A 128 -32.14 12.97 -25.62
N THR A 129 -32.77 11.93 -25.06
CA THR A 129 -34.20 11.66 -25.25
C THR A 129 -35.05 12.67 -24.51
N PHE A 130 -34.72 12.98 -23.25
CA PHE A 130 -35.37 14.03 -22.47
C PHE A 130 -35.30 15.39 -23.18
N TYR A 131 -34.14 15.72 -23.75
CA TYR A 131 -33.95 16.98 -24.48
C TYR A 131 -34.30 16.92 -25.98
N ARG A 132 -35.02 15.89 -26.46
CA ARG A 132 -35.44 15.72 -27.86
C ARG A 132 -34.29 15.91 -28.88
N ASN A 133 -33.10 15.41 -28.53
CA ASN A 133 -31.87 15.48 -29.32
C ASN A 133 -31.44 16.91 -29.70
N SER A 134 -31.84 17.93 -28.92
CA SER A 134 -31.50 19.33 -29.19
C SER A 134 -30.14 19.76 -28.64
N MET A 135 -29.60 19.02 -27.66
CA MET A 135 -28.42 19.43 -26.86
C MET A 135 -27.14 19.56 -27.68
N SER A 136 -27.03 18.81 -28.78
CA SER A 136 -25.88 18.89 -29.70
C SER A 136 -25.72 20.28 -30.35
N ARG A 137 -26.79 21.09 -30.41
CA ARG A 137 -26.76 22.47 -30.94
C ARG A 137 -26.11 23.47 -29.97
N PHE A 138 -26.03 23.12 -28.69
CA PHE A 138 -25.55 23.97 -27.60
C PHE A 138 -24.11 23.64 -27.17
N LYS A 139 -23.31 22.97 -28.01
CA LYS A 139 -21.92 22.55 -27.68
C LYS A 139 -21.09 23.67 -27.03
N ILE A 140 -21.12 24.88 -27.61
CA ILE A 140 -20.39 26.05 -27.10
C ILE A 140 -20.88 26.45 -25.70
N SER A 141 -22.19 26.55 -25.50
CA SER A 141 -22.76 26.93 -24.19
C SER A 141 -22.48 25.88 -23.14
N LEU A 142 -22.64 24.61 -23.49
CA LEU A 142 -22.39 23.45 -22.62
C LEU A 142 -20.93 23.42 -22.16
N GLU A 143 -19.99 23.56 -23.09
CA GLU A 143 -18.56 23.68 -22.79
C GLU A 143 -18.28 24.88 -21.87
N HIS A 144 -18.93 26.03 -22.14
CA HIS A 144 -18.73 27.25 -21.36
C HIS A 144 -19.17 27.12 -19.88
N ILE A 145 -20.15 26.25 -19.61
CA ILE A 145 -20.64 25.92 -18.26
C ILE A 145 -20.00 24.64 -17.70
N GLY A 146 -18.96 24.11 -18.33
CA GLY A 146 -18.14 23.03 -17.78
C GLY A 146 -18.61 21.61 -18.08
N VAL A 147 -19.57 21.42 -19.01
CA VAL A 147 -19.87 20.10 -19.57
C VAL A 147 -18.70 19.65 -20.43
N VAL A 148 -18.30 18.39 -20.26
CA VAL A 148 -17.24 17.78 -21.06
C VAL A 148 -17.79 17.46 -22.44
N VAL A 149 -17.31 18.17 -23.46
CA VAL A 149 -17.75 18.04 -24.86
C VAL A 149 -16.69 17.45 -25.78
N LYS A 150 -15.43 17.40 -25.35
CA LYS A 150 -14.27 16.93 -26.14
C LYS A 150 -13.50 15.87 -25.37
N PHE A 151 -12.94 14.93 -26.12
CA PHE A 151 -12.14 13.84 -25.59
C PHE A 151 -10.84 14.29 -24.88
N GLY A 152 -10.12 15.28 -25.42
CA GLY A 152 -8.79 15.66 -24.94
C GLY A 152 -8.73 16.22 -23.51
N ASP A 153 -9.81 16.87 -23.07
CA ASP A 153 -9.90 17.51 -21.74
C ASP A 153 -10.66 16.66 -20.71
N ALA A 154 -10.99 15.42 -21.08
CA ALA A 154 -11.91 14.60 -20.32
C ALA A 154 -11.26 13.70 -19.27
N CYS A 155 -9.97 13.38 -19.40
CA CYS A 155 -9.36 12.31 -18.60
C CYS A 155 -9.46 12.57 -17.09
N GLU A 156 -9.19 13.80 -16.64
CA GLU A 156 -9.38 14.18 -15.23
C GLU A 156 -10.84 14.03 -14.78
N ARG A 157 -11.77 14.53 -15.59
CA ARG A 157 -13.20 14.52 -15.30
C ARG A 157 -13.78 13.11 -15.30
N VAL A 158 -13.22 12.21 -16.11
CA VAL A 158 -13.55 10.80 -16.14
C VAL A 158 -12.99 10.08 -14.92
N ALA A 159 -11.80 10.45 -14.45
CA ALA A 159 -11.24 9.92 -13.22
C ALA A 159 -12.09 10.28 -11.99
N ASP A 160 -12.60 11.52 -11.92
CA ASP A 160 -13.54 11.96 -10.87
C ASP A 160 -14.81 11.09 -10.76
N HIS A 161 -15.16 10.38 -11.84
CA HIS A 161 -16.33 9.50 -11.87
C HIS A 161 -16.06 8.09 -11.37
N LEU A 162 -14.80 7.68 -11.16
CA LEU A 162 -14.45 6.32 -10.70
C LEU A 162 -15.21 5.97 -9.42
N GLU A 163 -15.06 6.77 -8.35
CA GLU A 163 -15.65 6.49 -7.03
C GLU A 163 -17.19 6.56 -7.01
N MET A 164 -17.83 7.02 -8.09
CA MET A 164 -19.30 7.00 -8.23
C MET A 164 -19.84 5.62 -8.66
N HIS A 165 -18.96 4.71 -9.09
CA HIS A 165 -19.32 3.39 -9.58
C HIS A 165 -19.11 2.29 -8.55
N THR A 166 -19.93 1.26 -8.68
CA THR A 166 -19.79 -0.03 -7.98
C THR A 166 -19.81 -1.22 -8.93
N ASP A 167 -19.99 -0.99 -10.24
CA ASP A 167 -19.95 -2.02 -11.27
C ASP A 167 -18.51 -2.21 -11.80
N LEU A 168 -17.93 -3.39 -11.58
CA LEU A 168 -16.56 -3.69 -12.02
C LEU A 168 -16.39 -3.49 -13.54
N LYS A 169 -17.41 -3.79 -14.35
CA LYS A 169 -17.31 -3.65 -15.81
C LYS A 169 -17.20 -2.19 -16.22
N ALA A 170 -18.01 -1.30 -15.65
CA ALA A 170 -17.89 0.15 -15.85
C ALA A 170 -16.53 0.67 -15.38
N ILE A 171 -16.11 0.32 -14.17
CA ILE A 171 -14.82 0.72 -13.60
C ILE A 171 -13.66 0.26 -14.48
N THR A 172 -13.69 -0.98 -14.97
CA THR A 172 -12.69 -1.53 -15.88
C THR A 172 -12.63 -0.77 -17.20
N ARG A 173 -13.77 -0.37 -17.78
CA ARG A 173 -13.80 0.47 -19.00
C ARG A 173 -13.22 1.85 -18.73
N ILE A 174 -13.50 2.44 -17.57
CA ILE A 174 -12.93 3.73 -17.16
C ILE A 174 -11.42 3.62 -16.99
N TYR A 175 -10.90 2.59 -16.30
CA TYR A 175 -9.45 2.40 -16.19
C TYR A 175 -8.77 2.20 -17.55
N LYS A 176 -9.39 1.46 -18.47
CA LYS A 176 -8.88 1.33 -19.84
C LYS A 176 -8.79 2.68 -20.54
N TYR A 177 -9.79 3.51 -20.36
CA TYR A 177 -9.80 4.87 -20.89
C TYR A 177 -8.68 5.72 -20.27
N LEU A 178 -8.56 5.74 -18.94
CA LEU A 178 -7.51 6.48 -18.23
C LEU A 178 -6.11 6.01 -18.59
N HIS A 179 -5.93 4.70 -18.78
CA HIS A 179 -4.67 4.13 -19.26
C HIS A 179 -4.30 4.65 -20.65
N ARG A 180 -5.27 4.71 -21.59
CA ARG A 180 -5.07 5.26 -22.94
C ARG A 180 -4.75 6.76 -22.91
N CYS A 181 -5.33 7.50 -21.98
CA CYS A 181 -5.00 8.90 -21.73
C CYS A 181 -3.60 9.10 -21.12
N ASN A 182 -2.92 8.04 -20.68
CA ASN A 182 -1.73 8.15 -19.85
C ASN A 182 -1.98 9.00 -18.58
N TRP A 183 -3.21 8.94 -18.04
CA TRP A 183 -3.63 9.73 -16.90
C TRP A 183 -2.90 9.31 -15.63
N LYS A 184 -2.60 10.29 -14.77
CA LYS A 184 -2.02 10.07 -13.44
C LYS A 184 -2.73 10.97 -12.43
N PRO A 185 -2.97 10.46 -11.21
CA PRO A 185 -3.49 11.25 -10.11
C PRO A 185 -2.48 12.32 -9.68
N ASN A 186 -2.96 13.39 -9.04
CA ASN A 186 -2.06 14.41 -8.50
C ASN A 186 -1.33 13.87 -7.26
N ASP A 187 -0.15 14.42 -6.95
CA ASP A 187 0.70 13.92 -5.86
C ASP A 187 0.04 13.97 -4.46
N ASP A 188 -0.98 14.81 -4.27
CA ASP A 188 -1.71 14.98 -2.99
C ASP A 188 -2.95 14.06 -2.89
N ASP A 189 -3.33 13.38 -3.96
CA ASP A 189 -4.56 12.59 -4.01
C ASP A 189 -4.34 11.19 -3.40
N THR A 190 -5.15 10.84 -2.41
CA THR A 190 -5.22 9.45 -1.92
C THR A 190 -5.95 8.60 -2.95
N VAL A 191 -5.20 7.91 -3.79
CA VAL A 191 -5.74 7.04 -4.83
C VAL A 191 -6.33 5.79 -4.19
N LYS A 192 -7.57 5.46 -4.57
CA LYS A 192 -8.21 4.19 -4.22
C LYS A 192 -8.42 3.33 -5.45
N ILE A 193 -8.46 2.01 -5.25
CA ILE A 193 -8.76 1.02 -6.26
C ILE A 193 -9.98 0.22 -5.80
N TRP A 194 -10.93 0.01 -6.71
CA TRP A 194 -12.09 -0.83 -6.47
C TRP A 194 -11.69 -2.30 -6.38
N ILE A 195 -12.16 -2.99 -5.37
CA ILE A 195 -11.91 -4.40 -5.13
C ILE A 195 -13.26 -5.09 -4.91
N LEU A 196 -13.49 -6.22 -5.57
CA LEU A 196 -14.71 -6.99 -5.37
C LEU A 196 -14.66 -7.73 -4.04
N HIS A 197 -15.82 -7.88 -3.41
CA HIS A 197 -15.95 -8.80 -2.28
C HIS A 197 -15.97 -10.25 -2.77
N ASP A 198 -15.51 -11.18 -1.92
CA ASP A 198 -15.45 -12.63 -2.21
C ASP A 198 -16.83 -13.25 -2.50
N ASP A 199 -17.91 -12.65 -1.99
CA ASP A 199 -19.28 -13.11 -2.18
C ASP A 199 -19.84 -12.76 -3.57
N GLY A 200 -19.09 -12.03 -4.39
CA GLY A 200 -19.49 -11.58 -5.72
C GLY A 200 -20.59 -10.51 -5.70
N HIS A 201 -20.95 -9.98 -4.53
CA HIS A 201 -21.98 -8.97 -4.34
C HIS A 201 -21.36 -7.64 -3.91
N GLY A 202 -21.05 -6.82 -4.91
CA GLY A 202 -20.48 -5.48 -4.70
C GLY A 202 -18.97 -5.51 -4.45
N GLY A 203 -18.48 -4.46 -3.82
CA GLY A 203 -17.06 -4.24 -3.61
C GLY A 203 -16.81 -2.97 -2.80
N GLU A 204 -15.55 -2.65 -2.62
CA GLU A 204 -15.10 -1.50 -1.87
C GLU A 204 -13.90 -0.81 -2.51
N TRP A 205 -13.80 0.51 -2.31
CA TRP A 205 -12.65 1.30 -2.71
C TRP A 205 -11.56 1.22 -1.63
N LYS A 206 -10.44 0.56 -1.95
CA LYS A 206 -9.30 0.38 -1.04
C LYS A 206 -8.11 1.25 -1.42
N ASP A 207 -7.36 1.69 -0.42
CA ASP A 207 -6.10 2.44 -0.61
C ASP A 207 -5.08 1.62 -1.41
N THR A 208 -4.35 2.26 -2.32
CA THR A 208 -3.33 1.60 -3.16
C THR A 208 -2.23 0.91 -2.36
N ARG A 209 -1.92 1.38 -1.13
CA ARG A 209 -0.94 0.74 -0.22
C ARG A 209 -1.41 -0.60 0.33
N LYS A 210 -2.71 -0.90 0.22
CA LYS A 210 -3.27 -2.22 0.56
C LYS A 210 -3.37 -3.15 -0.64
N CYS A 211 -2.90 -2.71 -1.82
CA CYS A 211 -2.98 -3.47 -3.05
C CYS A 211 -1.58 -3.85 -3.55
N VAL A 212 -1.47 -5.02 -4.17
CA VAL A 212 -0.28 -5.46 -4.92
C VAL A 212 -0.71 -6.06 -6.24
N ILE A 213 0.18 -6.03 -7.23
CA ILE A 213 -0.13 -6.69 -8.52
C ILE A 213 -0.11 -8.21 -8.35
N HIS A 214 0.92 -8.74 -7.70
CA HIS A 214 1.16 -10.17 -7.51
C HIS A 214 1.47 -10.49 -6.04
N ASP A 215 0.95 -11.59 -5.51
CA ASP A 215 1.42 -12.21 -4.26
C ASP A 215 1.81 -13.67 -4.49
N ASP A 216 3.05 -13.90 -4.92
CA ASP A 216 3.61 -15.24 -5.12
C ASP A 216 3.68 -16.08 -3.82
N THR A 217 3.56 -15.42 -2.67
CA THR A 217 3.78 -16.07 -1.37
C THR A 217 2.51 -16.61 -0.76
N GLY A 218 1.36 -15.99 -1.08
CA GLY A 218 0.06 -16.30 -0.49
C GLY A 218 0.01 -16.16 1.02
N ILE A 219 1.00 -15.53 1.67
CA ILE A 219 1.03 -15.39 3.14
C ILE A 219 0.27 -14.16 3.61
N PHE A 220 -0.04 -13.24 2.70
CA PHE A 220 -0.78 -12.04 3.04
C PHE A 220 -2.28 -12.30 3.10
N ASN A 221 -2.78 -13.36 2.47
CA ASN A 221 -4.19 -13.77 2.48
C ASN A 221 -5.12 -12.56 2.28
N ASP A 222 -5.83 -12.16 3.35
CA ASP A 222 -6.84 -11.11 3.49
C ASP A 222 -6.26 -9.71 3.82
N LYS A 223 -4.93 -9.57 3.89
CA LYS A 223 -4.27 -8.31 4.29
C LYS A 223 -3.89 -7.43 3.11
N LEU A 224 -3.63 -8.02 1.95
CA LEU A 224 -3.29 -7.31 0.73
C LEU A 224 -4.18 -7.82 -0.40
N GLU A 225 -4.69 -6.88 -1.19
CA GLU A 225 -5.53 -7.17 -2.35
C GLU A 225 -4.68 -7.43 -3.57
N VAL A 226 -4.84 -8.60 -4.18
CA VAL A 226 -4.07 -9.01 -5.36
C VAL A 226 -4.82 -8.63 -6.63
N LEU A 227 -4.31 -7.62 -7.34
CA LEU A 227 -5.03 -7.03 -8.48
C LEU A 227 -5.09 -7.93 -9.71
N GLU A 228 -4.16 -8.88 -9.89
CA GLU A 228 -4.21 -9.81 -11.03
C GLU A 228 -5.39 -10.79 -10.98
N GLU A 229 -5.96 -11.00 -9.78
CA GLU A 229 -7.14 -11.86 -9.60
C GLU A 229 -8.44 -11.12 -9.96
N VAL A 230 -8.43 -9.79 -9.89
CA VAL A 230 -9.61 -8.92 -10.10
C VAL A 230 -9.62 -8.32 -11.50
N TYR A 231 -8.46 -7.86 -11.98
CA TYR A 231 -8.33 -7.11 -13.22
C TYR A 231 -7.57 -7.88 -14.30
N GLU A 232 -7.91 -7.59 -15.55
CA GLU A 232 -7.22 -8.18 -16.68
C GLU A 232 -5.74 -7.77 -16.76
N TYR A 233 -4.91 -8.70 -17.24
CA TYR A 233 -3.45 -8.52 -17.36
C TYR A 233 -3.03 -7.22 -18.07
N ALA A 234 -3.79 -6.79 -19.07
CA ALA A 234 -3.50 -5.57 -19.84
C ALA A 234 -3.59 -4.27 -19.00
N LEU A 235 -4.31 -4.28 -17.88
CA LEU A 235 -4.44 -3.12 -16.98
C LEU A 235 -3.40 -3.11 -15.86
N LEU A 236 -2.76 -4.23 -15.54
CA LEU A 236 -1.76 -4.30 -14.46
C LEU A 236 -0.61 -3.28 -14.60
N PRO A 237 -0.08 -3.00 -15.83
CA PRO A 237 0.92 -1.96 -16.01
C PRO A 237 0.43 -0.55 -15.66
N PHE A 238 -0.87 -0.25 -15.78
CA PHE A 238 -1.44 1.04 -15.40
C PHE A 238 -1.41 1.22 -13.89
N PHE A 239 -1.87 0.21 -13.13
CA PHE A 239 -1.85 0.26 -11.66
C PHE A 239 -0.42 0.46 -11.12
N PHE A 240 0.56 -0.22 -11.70
CA PHE A 240 1.96 -0.09 -11.29
C PHE A 240 2.60 1.25 -11.70
N ASN A 241 2.46 1.67 -12.96
CA ASN A 241 3.20 2.83 -13.48
C ASN A 241 2.54 4.19 -13.20
N HIS A 242 1.23 4.19 -12.94
CA HIS A 242 0.41 5.41 -12.83
C HIS A 242 -0.25 5.57 -11.48
N LEU A 243 -0.68 4.48 -10.83
CA LEU A 243 -1.39 4.53 -9.54
C LEU A 243 -0.51 4.18 -8.33
N GLY A 244 0.78 3.90 -8.55
CA GLY A 244 1.75 3.66 -7.48
C GLY A 244 1.61 2.31 -6.76
N VAL A 245 0.84 1.36 -7.30
CA VAL A 245 0.69 0.01 -6.74
C VAL A 245 2.00 -0.76 -6.90
N HIS A 246 2.46 -1.45 -5.86
CA HIS A 246 3.68 -2.25 -5.94
C HIS A 246 3.46 -3.57 -6.72
N ARG A 247 4.46 -4.00 -7.50
CA ARG A 247 4.36 -5.27 -8.25
C ARG A 247 4.25 -6.48 -7.33
N HIS A 248 4.97 -6.46 -6.21
CA HIS A 248 4.99 -7.49 -5.20
C HIS A 248 5.06 -6.82 -3.82
N PRO A 249 4.71 -7.52 -2.74
CA PRO A 249 4.86 -7.01 -1.38
C PRO A 249 6.29 -6.51 -1.10
N ILE A 250 6.38 -5.35 -0.45
CA ILE A 250 7.64 -4.72 -0.05
C ILE A 250 8.02 -5.15 1.37
N ILE A 251 9.23 -4.78 1.82
CA ILE A 251 9.74 -5.22 3.12
C ILE A 251 8.87 -4.73 4.29
N GLU A 252 8.29 -3.53 4.16
CA GLU A 252 7.34 -2.96 5.10
C GLU A 252 6.11 -3.86 5.27
N ASP A 253 5.58 -4.42 4.18
CA ASP A 253 4.42 -5.33 4.23
C ASP A 253 4.76 -6.59 5.02
N TYR A 254 5.90 -7.22 4.73
CA TYR A 254 6.36 -8.41 5.46
C TYR A 254 6.58 -8.13 6.95
N CYS A 255 7.13 -6.97 7.29
CA CYS A 255 7.37 -6.63 8.69
C CYS A 255 6.08 -6.28 9.43
N ASN A 256 5.14 -5.60 8.77
CA ASN A 256 3.79 -5.37 9.31
C ASN A 256 3.05 -6.70 9.51
N LEU A 257 3.14 -7.62 8.55
CA LEU A 257 2.61 -8.98 8.70
C LEU A 257 3.24 -9.67 9.91
N TRP A 258 4.55 -9.60 10.07
CA TRP A 258 5.25 -10.18 11.22
C TRP A 258 4.77 -9.58 12.55
N LEU A 259 4.51 -8.27 12.63
CA LEU A 259 3.97 -7.63 13.84
C LEU A 259 2.59 -8.19 14.23
N THR A 260 1.74 -8.55 13.25
CA THR A 260 0.41 -9.12 13.54
C THR A 260 0.43 -10.51 14.15
N TRP A 261 1.56 -11.22 14.08
CA TRP A 261 1.70 -12.57 14.65
C TRP A 261 1.83 -12.56 16.19
N SER A 262 1.89 -11.38 16.84
CA SER A 262 1.90 -11.21 18.30
C SER A 262 0.52 -10.81 18.85
N PRO A 263 0.18 -11.09 20.13
CA PRO A 263 -0.23 -12.38 20.71
C PRO A 263 -1.68 -12.74 20.30
N THR A 264 -1.96 -12.87 19.02
CA THR A 264 -3.23 -13.49 18.57
C THR A 264 -3.11 -15.02 18.67
N LYS A 265 -4.23 -15.73 18.76
CA LYS A 265 -4.29 -17.21 18.79
C LYS A 265 -3.81 -17.89 17.47
N HIS A 266 -3.10 -17.16 16.61
CA HIS A 266 -2.56 -17.68 15.35
C HIS A 266 -1.38 -18.59 15.64
N THR A 267 -1.47 -19.84 15.20
CA THR A 267 -0.36 -20.78 15.33
C THR A 267 0.46 -20.68 14.06
N VAL A 268 1.62 -20.02 14.14
CA VAL A 268 2.50 -19.82 12.99
C VAL A 268 2.98 -21.18 12.45
N THR A 269 2.74 -21.44 11.17
CA THR A 269 3.17 -22.68 10.51
C THR A 269 4.62 -22.61 10.01
N GLU A 270 5.23 -23.77 9.76
CA GLU A 270 6.58 -23.82 9.19
C GLU A 270 6.66 -23.19 7.79
N SER A 271 5.59 -23.36 6.99
CA SER A 271 5.50 -22.79 5.63
C SER A 271 5.44 -21.26 5.68
N GLU A 272 4.58 -20.69 6.54
CA GLU A 272 4.49 -19.23 6.73
C GLU A 272 5.82 -18.64 7.22
N CYS A 273 6.46 -19.28 8.20
CA CYS A 273 7.80 -18.90 8.66
C CYS A 273 8.82 -18.90 7.52
N CYS A 274 8.86 -19.97 6.73
CA CYS A 274 9.75 -20.08 5.59
C CYS A 274 9.53 -18.97 4.58
N SER A 275 8.28 -18.74 4.17
CA SER A 275 7.92 -17.73 3.17
C SER A 275 8.24 -16.31 3.65
N LEU A 276 7.87 -15.97 4.89
CA LEU A 276 8.17 -14.67 5.48
C LEU A 276 9.68 -14.43 5.56
N LEU A 277 10.41 -15.35 6.22
CA LEU A 277 11.83 -15.18 6.48
C LEU A 277 12.67 -15.21 5.20
N LYS A 278 12.31 -16.05 4.22
CA LYS A 278 12.98 -16.06 2.91
C LYS A 278 12.90 -14.69 2.22
N ASN A 279 11.74 -14.05 2.21
CA ASN A 279 11.56 -12.76 1.57
C ASN A 279 12.25 -11.63 2.35
N ILE A 280 12.13 -11.62 3.67
CA ILE A 280 12.86 -10.68 4.52
C ILE A 280 14.38 -10.81 4.32
N LEU A 281 14.91 -12.03 4.28
CA LEU A 281 16.34 -12.28 4.07
C LEU A 281 16.80 -11.87 2.68
N LYS A 282 15.94 -12.00 1.65
CA LYS A 282 16.20 -11.46 0.31
C LYS A 282 16.42 -9.95 0.37
N TYR A 283 15.58 -9.20 1.10
CA TYR A 283 15.75 -7.76 1.28
C TYR A 283 16.98 -7.41 2.14
N LEU A 284 17.25 -8.16 3.22
CA LEU A 284 18.47 -7.97 4.03
C LEU A 284 19.76 -8.12 3.23
N ARG A 285 19.79 -8.97 2.19
CA ARG A 285 20.95 -9.08 1.30
C ARG A 285 21.10 -7.87 0.39
N LEU A 286 19.99 -7.30 -0.06
CA LEU A 286 19.98 -6.17 -0.99
C LEU A 286 20.24 -4.84 -0.26
N SER A 287 19.67 -4.66 0.94
CA SER A 287 19.79 -3.45 1.75
C SER A 287 19.90 -3.76 3.26
N PRO A 288 21.08 -4.17 3.76
CA PRO A 288 21.24 -4.62 5.14
C PRO A 288 20.99 -3.54 6.21
N SER A 289 21.37 -2.29 5.94
CA SER A 289 21.30 -1.20 6.93
C SER A 289 19.88 -0.73 7.19
N THR A 290 19.08 -0.51 6.14
CA THR A 290 17.70 -0.03 6.25
C THR A 290 16.82 -1.04 6.99
N VAL A 291 16.92 -2.31 6.62
CA VAL A 291 16.08 -3.36 7.20
C VAL A 291 16.42 -3.59 8.67
N LYS A 292 17.70 -3.58 9.06
CA LYS A 292 18.11 -3.71 10.46
C LYS A 292 17.61 -2.58 11.35
N THR A 293 17.67 -1.34 10.86
CA THR A 293 17.16 -0.17 11.60
C THR A 293 15.67 -0.29 11.86
N ASN A 294 14.89 -0.63 10.82
CA ASN A 294 13.43 -0.76 10.94
C ASN A 294 13.05 -1.92 11.88
N MET A 295 13.69 -3.08 11.73
CA MET A 295 13.45 -4.25 12.58
C MET A 295 13.71 -4.00 14.07
N GLY A 296 14.81 -3.31 14.40
CA GLY A 296 15.15 -2.98 15.78
C GLY A 296 14.13 -2.02 16.41
N ALA A 297 13.67 -1.02 15.65
CA ALA A 297 12.68 -0.05 16.09
C ALA A 297 11.29 -0.68 16.36
N TRP A 298 10.94 -1.73 15.62
CA TRP A 298 9.65 -2.40 15.74
C TRP A 298 9.55 -3.45 16.85
N GLY A 299 10.63 -3.77 17.55
CA GLY A 299 10.60 -4.70 18.68
C GLY A 299 10.10 -6.10 18.32
N LEU A 300 10.41 -6.57 17.11
CA LEU A 300 9.90 -7.84 16.56
C LEU A 300 10.32 -9.03 17.42
N LYS A 301 9.33 -9.81 17.88
CA LYS A 301 9.54 -11.17 18.40
C LYS A 301 9.80 -12.13 17.24
N PHE A 302 10.63 -13.14 17.44
CA PHE A 302 10.98 -14.06 16.36
C PHE A 302 10.52 -15.50 16.64
N PRO A 303 10.28 -16.28 15.55
CA PRO A 303 9.96 -17.69 15.64
C PRO A 303 10.96 -18.47 16.51
N SER A 304 10.45 -19.25 17.45
CA SER A 304 11.20 -20.17 18.31
C SER A 304 10.53 -21.54 18.36
N TYR A 305 11.32 -22.57 18.63
CA TYR A 305 10.77 -23.92 18.82
C TYR A 305 10.12 -24.04 20.20
N THR A 306 8.86 -24.50 20.21
CA THR A 306 8.24 -25.05 21.42
C THR A 306 8.63 -26.50 21.62
N ASN A 307 8.47 -26.98 22.85
CA ASN A 307 8.73 -28.37 23.22
C ASN A 307 7.78 -29.39 22.53
N GLY A 308 6.66 -28.91 21.96
CA GLY A 308 5.70 -29.71 21.20
C GLY A 308 5.96 -29.73 19.69
N GLY A 309 7.04 -29.12 19.20
CA GLY A 309 7.34 -29.01 17.77
C GLY A 309 6.58 -27.90 17.04
N HIS A 310 5.71 -27.17 17.73
CA HIS A 310 5.06 -25.97 17.20
C HIS A 310 5.99 -24.75 17.25
N ILE A 311 5.72 -23.76 16.42
CA ILE A 311 6.46 -22.50 16.39
C ILE A 311 5.70 -21.47 17.22
N GLU A 312 6.40 -20.81 18.14
CA GLU A 312 5.86 -19.65 18.87
C GLU A 312 6.72 -18.41 18.61
N LEU A 313 6.18 -17.23 18.93
CA LEU A 313 6.96 -15.99 18.90
C LEU A 313 7.53 -15.69 20.28
N SER A 314 8.85 -15.62 20.36
CA SER A 314 9.56 -15.31 21.60
C SER A 314 10.38 -14.04 21.48
N GLY A 315 10.54 -13.35 22.61
CA GLY A 315 11.39 -12.17 22.69
C GLY A 315 12.89 -12.50 22.61
N PRO A 316 13.74 -11.51 22.30
CA PRO A 316 15.19 -11.70 22.20
C PRO A 316 15.88 -12.22 23.47
N ASN A 317 15.30 -11.95 24.64
CA ASN A 317 15.83 -12.41 25.93
C ASN A 317 15.29 -13.78 26.37
N GLU A 318 14.32 -14.33 25.66
CA GLU A 318 13.64 -15.59 25.99
C GLU A 318 14.11 -16.74 25.10
N THR A 319 14.94 -16.46 24.09
CA THR A 319 15.32 -17.44 23.06
C THR A 319 16.75 -17.27 22.64
N PHE A 320 17.45 -18.39 22.50
CA PHE A 320 18.84 -18.42 22.12
C PHE A 320 19.02 -18.77 20.64
N VAL A 321 20.01 -18.15 20.02
CA VAL A 321 20.54 -18.60 18.74
C VAL A 321 21.50 -19.76 19.00
N PRO A 322 21.34 -20.92 18.37
CA PRO A 322 22.21 -22.04 18.65
C PRO A 322 23.64 -21.80 18.14
N ASP A 323 24.62 -22.13 18.97
CA ASP A 323 26.02 -22.20 18.55
C ASP A 323 26.26 -23.34 17.55
N SER A 324 25.54 -24.45 17.74
CA SER A 324 25.54 -25.62 16.88
C SER A 324 24.16 -26.29 16.88
N LEU A 325 23.71 -26.77 15.71
CA LEU A 325 22.44 -27.50 15.60
C LEU A 325 22.46 -28.81 16.43
N THR A 326 23.63 -29.39 16.67
CA THR A 326 23.76 -30.57 17.53
C THR A 326 23.35 -30.26 18.97
N LEU A 327 23.67 -29.05 19.47
CA LEU A 327 23.25 -28.61 20.80
C LEU A 327 21.74 -28.44 20.88
N VAL A 328 21.10 -27.96 19.81
CA VAL A 328 19.63 -27.82 19.74
C VAL A 328 18.97 -29.17 19.98
N GLU A 329 19.40 -30.20 19.26
CA GLU A 329 18.83 -31.56 19.39
C GLU A 329 19.07 -32.17 20.78
N LEU A 330 20.24 -31.91 21.37
CA LEU A 330 20.56 -32.35 22.73
C LEU A 330 19.66 -31.68 23.78
N PHE A 331 19.46 -30.36 23.69
CA PHE A 331 18.65 -29.63 24.66
C PHE A 331 17.15 -29.86 24.46
N LYS A 332 16.66 -29.97 23.21
CA LYS A 332 15.25 -30.34 22.93
C LYS A 332 14.85 -31.65 23.59
N ARG A 333 15.76 -32.63 23.69
CA ARG A 333 15.49 -33.93 24.33
C ARG A 333 15.53 -33.88 25.86
N ASN A 334 16.27 -32.94 26.43
CA ASN A 334 16.67 -32.99 27.84
C ASN A 334 16.16 -31.80 28.67
N SER A 335 15.65 -30.74 28.04
CA SER A 335 15.16 -29.54 28.74
C SER A 335 14.01 -28.90 27.98
N THR A 336 12.94 -28.61 28.73
CA THR A 336 11.75 -27.92 28.21
C THR A 336 11.80 -26.41 28.44
N MET A 337 12.80 -25.94 29.21
CA MET A 337 12.93 -24.54 29.62
C MET A 337 13.71 -23.70 28.61
N ILE A 338 14.64 -24.33 27.87
CA ILE A 338 15.51 -23.63 26.92
C ILE A 338 14.81 -23.55 25.57
N LYS A 339 14.56 -22.32 25.11
CA LYS A 339 14.00 -22.05 23.77
C LYS A 339 15.10 -21.69 22.80
N PHE A 340 15.08 -22.31 21.62
CA PHE A 340 15.97 -21.97 20.51
C PHE A 340 15.21 -21.28 19.40
N ALA A 341 15.87 -20.33 18.74
CA ALA A 341 15.33 -19.65 17.58
C ALA A 341 15.05 -20.69 16.49
N TRP A 342 13.89 -20.58 15.88
CA TRP A 342 13.46 -21.49 14.83
C TRP A 342 14.40 -21.39 13.64
N HIS A 343 14.61 -22.51 12.95
CA HIS A 343 15.30 -22.54 11.69
C HIS A 343 14.63 -23.54 10.75
N PRO A 344 14.78 -23.41 9.43
CA PRO A 344 14.26 -24.41 8.52
C PRO A 344 15.06 -25.71 8.66
N ASN A 345 14.42 -26.84 8.34
CA ASN A 345 15.11 -28.12 8.28
C ASN A 345 16.19 -28.11 7.18
N ALA A 346 17.22 -28.94 7.32
CA ALA A 346 18.40 -28.95 6.45
C ALA A 346 18.09 -29.16 4.95
N SER A 347 16.91 -29.67 4.64
CA SER A 347 16.40 -29.89 3.27
C SER A 347 15.91 -28.62 2.56
N ASN A 348 15.85 -27.45 3.22
CA ASN A 348 15.40 -26.20 2.59
C ASN A 348 16.60 -25.33 2.15
N PRO A 349 16.98 -25.33 0.86
CA PRO A 349 18.16 -24.62 0.37
C PRO A 349 17.99 -23.10 0.31
N TYR A 350 16.77 -22.58 0.50
CA TYR A 350 16.45 -21.18 0.21
C TYR A 350 16.77 -20.20 1.36
N ILE A 351 17.00 -20.70 2.58
CA ILE A 351 17.28 -19.89 3.77
C ILE A 351 18.65 -20.26 4.35
N PRO A 352 19.70 -19.46 4.09
CA PRO A 352 20.99 -19.68 4.71
C PRO A 352 20.98 -19.35 6.20
N LEU A 353 21.30 -20.37 7.01
CA LEU A 353 21.31 -20.30 8.47
C LEU A 353 22.21 -19.20 9.01
N GLU A 354 23.36 -18.93 8.38
CA GLU A 354 24.26 -17.86 8.80
C GLU A 354 23.58 -16.48 8.75
N LEU A 355 22.86 -16.20 7.65
CA LEU A 355 22.16 -14.93 7.49
C LEU A 355 20.96 -14.86 8.43
N LEU A 356 20.21 -15.94 8.58
CA LEU A 356 19.09 -16.04 9.51
C LEU A 356 19.52 -15.79 10.96
N PHE A 357 20.57 -16.45 11.41
CA PHE A 357 21.12 -16.27 12.75
C PHE A 357 21.73 -14.88 12.95
N SER A 358 22.34 -14.30 11.92
CA SER A 358 22.80 -12.90 11.98
C SER A 358 21.64 -11.91 12.15
N MET A 359 20.49 -12.21 11.53
CA MET A 359 19.27 -11.42 11.67
C MET A 359 18.71 -11.53 13.08
N TYR A 360 18.57 -12.75 13.64
CA TYR A 360 18.14 -12.92 15.03
C TYR A 360 19.05 -12.20 16.02
N LYS A 361 20.38 -12.24 15.80
CA LYS A 361 21.33 -11.46 16.59
C LYS A 361 21.10 -9.95 16.48
N SER A 362 20.78 -9.44 15.29
CA SER A 362 20.45 -8.03 15.12
C SER A 362 19.13 -7.61 15.80
N LEU A 363 18.23 -8.57 16.05
CA LEU A 363 17.02 -8.38 16.86
C LEU A 363 17.30 -8.45 18.37
N GLY A 364 18.54 -8.74 18.79
CA GLY A 364 18.96 -8.80 20.19
C GLY A 364 19.11 -10.21 20.77
N ALA A 365 18.87 -11.26 19.96
CA ALA A 365 19.07 -12.64 20.40
C ALA A 365 20.55 -12.94 20.65
N ARG A 366 20.85 -13.70 21.71
CA ARG A 366 22.23 -14.10 22.06
C ARG A 366 22.47 -15.56 21.74
N ASN A 367 23.74 -15.93 21.55
CA ASN A 367 24.11 -17.35 21.53
C ASN A 367 23.96 -17.97 22.93
N ILE A 368 23.70 -19.27 23.00
CA ILE A 368 23.65 -19.97 24.29
C ILE A 368 25.01 -19.91 25.00
N SER A 369 26.12 -20.02 24.25
CA SER A 369 27.48 -19.86 24.78
C SER A 369 27.75 -18.48 25.39
N GLN A 370 27.08 -17.44 24.90
CA GLN A 370 27.22 -16.07 25.40
C GLN A 370 26.38 -15.79 26.64
N ALA A 371 25.31 -16.56 26.84
CA ALA A 371 24.40 -16.45 27.99
C ALA A 371 24.76 -17.41 29.13
N ALA A 372 25.59 -18.42 28.87
CA ALA A 372 26.02 -19.39 29.86
C ALA A 372 27.11 -18.78 30.76
N GLN A 373 26.84 -18.76 32.06
CA GLN A 373 27.83 -18.46 33.09
C GLN A 373 28.42 -19.76 33.60
N LYS A 374 29.75 -19.86 33.52
CA LYS A 374 30.50 -21.01 34.03
C LYS A 374 30.77 -20.81 35.52
N HIS A 375 30.33 -21.75 36.34
CA HIS A 375 30.75 -21.85 37.73
C HIS A 375 31.76 -23.00 37.84
N GLU A 376 33.03 -22.64 37.89
CA GLU A 376 34.08 -23.58 38.27
C GLU A 376 34.00 -23.80 39.78
N VAL A 377 33.84 -25.06 40.20
CA VAL A 377 34.11 -25.43 41.59
C VAL A 377 35.62 -25.30 41.76
N SER A 378 36.04 -24.40 42.65
CA SER A 378 37.45 -24.14 42.96
C SER A 378 38.19 -25.46 43.18
N ILE A 379 39.31 -25.64 42.47
CA ILE A 379 40.26 -26.71 42.77
C ILE A 379 40.65 -26.51 44.25
N SER A 380 40.17 -27.38 45.13
CA SER A 380 40.59 -27.35 46.53
C SER A 380 42.09 -27.63 46.58
N ASN A 381 42.81 -26.97 47.48
CA ASN A 381 44.27 -27.12 47.63
C ASN A 381 44.72 -28.57 47.97
N GLU A 382 43.78 -29.50 48.17
CA GLU A 382 44.02 -30.91 48.49
C GLU A 382 43.95 -31.84 47.27
N MET A 383 43.60 -31.33 46.08
CA MET A 383 43.43 -32.17 44.89
C MET A 383 44.78 -32.51 44.24
N SER A 384 45.14 -33.80 44.17
CA SER A 384 46.38 -34.23 43.53
C SER A 384 46.31 -34.08 42.01
N LEU A 385 47.20 -33.27 41.46
CA LEU A 385 47.35 -33.02 40.02
C LEU A 385 48.49 -33.86 39.44
N HIS A 386 48.17 -34.78 38.55
CA HIS A 386 49.17 -35.57 37.82
C HIS A 386 49.50 -34.90 36.49
N LYS A 387 50.75 -34.45 36.32
CA LYS A 387 51.21 -33.85 35.06
C LYS A 387 51.33 -34.93 33.99
N LEU A 388 50.55 -34.81 32.92
CA LEU A 388 50.65 -35.65 31.74
C LEU A 388 51.88 -35.27 30.91
N GLU A 389 52.58 -36.28 30.38
CA GLU A 389 53.69 -36.04 29.44
C GLU A 389 53.19 -35.34 28.17
N ALA A 390 53.88 -34.26 27.79
CA ALA A 390 53.60 -33.52 26.57
C ALA A 390 53.61 -34.46 25.35
N GLY A 391 52.53 -34.44 24.58
CA GLY A 391 52.37 -35.27 23.38
C GLY A 391 51.91 -36.72 23.60
N LYS A 392 51.70 -37.19 24.84
CA LYS A 392 51.21 -38.57 25.10
C LYS A 392 49.85 -38.67 25.78
N GLY A 393 49.39 -37.64 26.48
CA GLY A 393 48.20 -37.74 27.34
C GLY A 393 46.90 -37.15 26.79
N LEU A 394 46.93 -35.92 26.27
CA LEU A 394 45.71 -35.11 26.20
C LEU A 394 44.78 -35.47 25.04
N PHE A 395 45.34 -35.67 23.84
CA PHE A 395 44.57 -35.87 22.62
C PHE A 395 45.21 -36.94 21.74
N LYS A 396 44.41 -37.80 21.12
CA LYS A 396 44.90 -38.79 20.14
C LYS A 396 45.29 -38.09 18.83
N LYS A 397 46.19 -38.69 18.06
CA LYS A 397 46.64 -38.21 16.72
C LYS A 397 45.48 -37.78 15.80
N GLY A 398 44.33 -38.43 15.93
CA GLY A 398 43.10 -38.08 15.19
C GLY A 398 42.61 -36.65 15.48
N LEU A 399 42.60 -36.21 16.74
CA LEU A 399 42.10 -34.88 17.07
C LEU A 399 43.01 -33.77 16.54
N TYR A 400 44.33 -33.94 16.61
CA TYR A 400 45.26 -32.99 16.00
C TYR A 400 45.08 -32.86 14.49
N ARG A 401 44.74 -33.96 13.80
CA ARG A 401 44.38 -33.93 12.37
C ARG A 401 43.07 -33.17 12.13
N ILE A 402 42.08 -33.35 12.99
CA ILE A 402 40.80 -32.62 12.92
C ILE A 402 41.03 -31.13 13.12
N VAL A 403 41.80 -30.73 14.14
CA VAL A 403 42.13 -29.31 14.41
C VAL A 403 42.92 -28.72 13.23
N LEU A 404 43.91 -29.43 12.67
CA LEU A 404 44.61 -29.00 11.46
C LEU A 404 43.65 -28.83 10.27
N GLY A 405 42.68 -29.73 10.11
CA GLY A 405 41.64 -29.65 9.07
C GLY A 405 40.74 -28.42 9.25
N TYR A 406 40.29 -28.15 10.48
CA TYR A 406 39.49 -26.96 10.81
C TYR A 406 40.27 -25.66 10.53
N LEU A 407 41.53 -25.58 10.99
CA LEU A 407 42.39 -24.42 10.72
C LEU A 407 42.71 -24.25 9.23
N ALA A 408 42.55 -25.30 8.42
CA ALA A 408 42.73 -25.23 6.98
C ALA A 408 41.53 -24.67 6.23
N TYR A 409 40.42 -24.37 6.91
CA TYR A 409 39.22 -23.84 6.30
C TYR A 409 39.48 -22.47 5.63
N PRO A 410 38.97 -22.23 4.41
CA PRO A 410 39.33 -21.04 3.62
C PRO A 410 39.05 -19.69 4.29
N SER A 411 38.04 -19.61 5.17
CA SER A 411 37.66 -18.36 5.85
C SER A 411 38.75 -17.82 6.77
N PHE A 412 39.60 -18.68 7.35
CA PHE A 412 40.64 -18.27 8.28
C PHE A 412 41.87 -17.66 7.60
N LYS A 413 42.08 -17.91 6.30
CA LYS A 413 43.24 -17.42 5.52
C LYS A 413 44.59 -17.67 6.22
N LEU A 414 44.74 -18.79 6.94
CA LEU A 414 45.95 -19.12 7.70
C LEU A 414 46.97 -19.90 6.84
N PRO A 415 48.23 -19.43 6.72
CA PRO A 415 49.27 -20.16 6.01
C PRO A 415 49.65 -21.45 6.75
N VAL A 416 50.08 -22.47 5.99
CA VAL A 416 50.41 -23.82 6.48
C VAL A 416 51.30 -23.78 7.73
N ASN A 417 52.31 -22.92 7.73
CA ASN A 417 53.29 -22.79 8.81
C ASN A 417 52.64 -22.32 10.11
N LYS A 418 51.73 -21.33 10.05
CA LYS A 418 50.98 -20.87 11.23
C LYS A 418 50.04 -21.95 11.76
N ARG A 419 49.38 -22.72 10.89
CA ARG A 419 48.51 -23.83 11.31
C ARG A 419 49.29 -24.90 12.08
N HIS A 420 50.45 -25.30 11.55
CA HIS A 420 51.35 -26.24 12.22
C HIS A 420 51.92 -25.68 13.53
N GLN A 421 52.20 -24.38 13.58
CA GLN A 421 52.64 -23.73 14.82
C GLN A 421 51.55 -23.79 15.90
N ILE A 422 50.29 -23.47 15.57
CA ILE A 422 49.16 -23.53 16.50
C ILE A 422 48.95 -24.95 17.04
N VAL A 423 48.94 -25.94 16.15
CA VAL A 423 48.79 -27.34 16.57
C VAL A 423 50.02 -27.84 17.32
N GLY A 424 51.22 -27.37 16.94
CA GLY A 424 52.46 -27.64 17.65
C GLY A 424 52.52 -27.03 19.05
N THR A 425 51.90 -25.86 19.27
CA THR A 425 51.72 -25.30 20.62
C THR A 425 50.77 -26.17 21.44
N LEU A 426 49.63 -26.57 20.87
CA LEU A 426 48.66 -27.45 21.54
C LEU A 426 49.27 -28.82 21.90
N TRP A 427 50.10 -29.38 21.02
CA TRP A 427 50.80 -30.65 21.25
C TRP A 427 51.79 -30.58 22.42
N ARG A 428 52.45 -29.42 22.58
CA ARG A 428 53.44 -29.18 23.64
C ARG A 428 52.82 -28.71 24.95
N SER A 429 51.54 -28.40 24.97
CA SER A 429 50.84 -27.98 26.17
C SER A 429 50.94 -29.06 27.25
N ALA A 430 51.41 -28.67 28.43
CA ALA A 430 51.34 -29.52 29.61
C ALA A 430 49.87 -29.61 30.05
N ALA A 431 49.39 -30.83 30.24
CA ALA A 431 48.09 -31.07 30.81
C ALA A 431 48.23 -31.71 32.18
N TYR A 432 47.23 -31.50 33.02
CA TYR A 432 47.18 -32.04 34.37
C TYR A 432 45.88 -32.83 34.49
N GLU A 433 45.99 -34.07 34.92
CA GLU A 433 44.87 -34.94 35.24
C GLU A 433 44.58 -34.82 36.74
N THR A 434 43.32 -34.57 37.08
CA THR A 434 42.84 -34.59 38.46
C THR A 434 42.53 -36.02 38.86
N SER A 435 42.81 -36.38 40.12
CA SER A 435 42.45 -37.70 40.66
C SER A 435 40.95 -37.94 40.75
N GLU A 436 40.15 -36.86 40.74
CA GLU A 436 38.68 -36.89 40.77
C GLU A 436 38.09 -36.11 39.59
N PRO A 437 36.87 -36.44 39.14
CA PRO A 437 36.20 -35.71 38.06
C PRO A 437 35.93 -34.25 38.45
N LEU A 438 36.34 -33.32 37.58
CA LEU A 438 36.01 -31.91 37.75
C LEU A 438 34.53 -31.69 37.44
N THR A 439 33.75 -31.38 38.48
CA THR A 439 32.37 -30.97 38.29
C THR A 439 32.33 -29.51 37.85
N VAL A 440 31.98 -29.27 36.59
CA VAL A 440 31.75 -27.93 36.05
C VAL A 440 30.25 -27.73 35.91
N SER A 441 29.71 -26.69 36.55
CA SER A 441 28.30 -26.33 36.38
C SER A 441 28.17 -25.06 35.54
N TYR A 442 27.12 -25.03 34.73
CA TYR A 442 26.76 -23.87 33.92
C TYR A 442 25.38 -23.40 34.32
N THR A 443 25.22 -22.09 34.50
CA THR A 443 23.91 -21.45 34.67
C THR A 443 23.63 -20.62 33.43
N LEU A 444 22.37 -20.47 33.06
CA LEU A 444 21.96 -19.57 31.98
C LEU A 444 21.28 -18.38 32.63
N ASP A 445 21.69 -17.17 32.26
CA ASP A 445 20.98 -15.97 32.69
C ASP A 445 19.49 -16.11 32.32
N ASN A 446 18.61 -15.95 33.32
CA ASN A 446 17.15 -16.13 33.29
C ASN A 446 16.58 -17.57 33.35
N ILE A 447 17.39 -18.63 33.50
CA ILE A 447 16.87 -19.99 33.79
C ILE A 447 17.77 -20.66 34.85
N VAL A 448 17.20 -20.91 36.03
CA VAL A 448 17.90 -21.62 37.11
C VAL A 448 18.14 -23.08 36.69
N ALA A 449 19.44 -23.41 36.55
CA ALA A 449 20.10 -24.72 36.63
C ALA A 449 19.80 -25.80 35.57
N ILE A 450 20.83 -26.16 34.79
CA ILE A 450 21.10 -27.55 34.42
C ILE A 450 22.43 -27.93 35.07
N ALA A 451 22.38 -28.66 36.18
CA ALA A 451 23.55 -29.35 36.69
C ALA A 451 23.80 -30.57 35.80
N GLY A 452 24.72 -30.43 34.84
CA GLY A 452 25.23 -31.54 34.06
C GLY A 452 26.62 -31.93 34.57
N SER A 453 26.75 -33.13 35.12
CA SER A 453 28.07 -33.75 35.33
C SER A 453 28.60 -34.16 33.96
N ILE A 454 29.67 -33.52 33.48
CA ILE A 454 30.47 -34.07 32.39
C ILE A 454 31.49 -34.98 33.07
N CYS A 455 31.26 -36.30 32.99
CA CYS A 455 32.28 -37.29 33.37
C CYS A 455 33.40 -37.35 32.34
#